data_AF-X0UVD9-F1
#
_entry.id   AF-X0UVD9-F1
#
_cell.length_a   1.000
_cell.length_b   1.000
_cell.length_c   1.000
_cell.angle_alpha   90.00
_cell.angle_beta   90.00
_cell.angle_gamma   90.00
#
_symmetry.space_group_name_H-M   'P 1'
#
loop_
_entity.id
_entity.type
_entity.pdbx_description
1 polymer ?
#
loop_
_entity_poly.entity_id
_entity_poly.type
_entity_poly.pdbx_seq_one_letter_code
_entity_poly.pdbx_strand_id
1 'polypeptide(L)'
;GFEQPERYGYRILFRTLEEHRQALLSPSWKYSLNYETEWMSRQQIVDTAYEAILGLNRLKAKYGLISKQIAEAGEQRIKAASEMMNRIDDILAGGNYQAELPHLKAEVDRINMFPVSEKTELELPIGLIKLKPWRPLWSLVTGRW
;
A
#
# COMPACT_ATOMS: atom_id res chain seq x y z
N GLY A 1 -2.41 21.56 -5.20
CA GLY A 1 -1.33 20.64 -5.62
C GLY A 1 -1.64 20.07 -6.99
N PHE A 2 -2.63 19.17 -7.07
CA PHE A 2 -3.00 18.46 -8.30
C PHE A 2 -3.54 19.32 -9.46
N GLU A 3 -4.03 20.52 -9.18
CA GLU A 3 -4.55 21.43 -10.22
C GLU A 3 -3.44 22.18 -10.99
N GLN A 4 -2.24 22.27 -10.43
CA GLN A 4 -1.07 22.91 -11.07
C GLN A 4 0.18 22.02 -10.86
N PRO A 5 0.19 20.78 -11.39
CA PRO A 5 1.24 19.81 -11.08
C PRO A 5 2.62 20.28 -11.57
N GLU A 6 2.69 20.88 -12.76
CA GLU A 6 3.91 21.38 -13.38
C GLU A 6 4.60 22.46 -12.52
N ARG A 7 3.84 23.32 -11.86
CA ARG A 7 4.39 24.37 -10.97
C ARG A 7 5.19 23.79 -9.80
N TYR A 8 4.88 22.56 -9.39
CA TYR A 8 5.55 21.87 -8.28
C TYR A 8 6.42 20.72 -8.76
N GLY A 9 6.73 20.67 -10.07
CA GLY A 9 7.59 19.66 -10.66
C GLY A 9 6.98 18.25 -10.74
N TYR A 10 5.65 18.13 -10.69
CA TYR A 10 4.94 16.86 -10.91
C TYR A 10 4.52 16.70 -12.37
N ARG A 11 4.62 15.48 -12.88
CA ARG A 11 4.05 15.07 -14.17
C ARG A 11 3.00 13.99 -13.93
N ILE A 12 1.75 14.30 -14.26
CA ILE A 12 0.59 13.42 -14.06
C ILE A 12 0.39 12.50 -15.27
N LEU A 13 0.18 11.21 -15.03
CA LEU A 13 0.02 10.17 -16.04
C LEU A 13 -1.45 9.79 -16.31
N PHE A 14 -2.31 9.89 -15.30
CA PHE A 14 -3.73 9.56 -15.32
C PHE A 14 -4.54 10.75 -14.81
N ARG A 15 -5.56 11.15 -15.56
CA ARG A 15 -6.42 12.31 -15.31
C ARG A 15 -7.90 11.93 -15.15
N THR A 16 -8.31 10.78 -15.66
CA THR A 16 -9.69 10.30 -15.60
C THR A 16 -9.84 9.12 -14.64
N LEU A 17 -11.05 8.95 -14.11
CA LEU A 17 -11.38 7.80 -13.26
C LEU A 17 -11.12 6.47 -13.96
N GLU A 18 -11.42 6.37 -15.26
CA GLU A 18 -11.20 5.15 -16.02
C GLU A 18 -9.71 4.83 -16.16
N GLU A 19 -8.86 5.83 -16.43
CA GLU A 19 -7.40 5.64 -16.46
C GLU A 19 -6.88 5.13 -15.12
N HIS A 20 -7.35 5.70 -14.01
CA HIS A 20 -7.01 5.21 -12.67
C HIS A 20 -7.46 3.77 -12.44
N ARG A 21 -8.69 3.43 -12.83
CA ARG A 21 -9.24 2.09 -12.67
C ARG A 21 -8.42 1.06 -13.45
N GLN A 22 -7.99 1.39 -14.67
CA GLN A 22 -7.12 0.54 -15.47
C GLN A 22 -5.72 0.43 -14.88
N ALA A 23 -5.16 1.54 -14.38
CA ALA A 23 -3.85 1.54 -13.75
C ALA A 23 -3.80 0.65 -12.50
N LEU A 24 -4.89 0.49 -11.76
CA LEU A 24 -4.99 -0.43 -10.62
C LEU A 24 -4.89 -1.91 -11.00
N LEU A 25 -5.10 -2.28 -12.27
CA LEU A 25 -4.92 -3.64 -12.78
C LEU A 25 -3.46 -3.94 -13.13
N SER A 26 -2.58 -2.94 -13.03
CA SER A 26 -1.16 -3.12 -13.29
C SER A 26 -0.54 -4.14 -12.33
N PRO A 27 0.51 -4.86 -12.75
CA PRO A 27 1.07 -5.96 -11.97
C PRO A 27 1.79 -5.51 -10.69
N SER A 28 2.10 -4.21 -10.58
CA SER A 28 2.70 -3.64 -9.38
C SER A 28 2.28 -2.19 -9.16
N TRP A 29 2.39 -1.74 -7.91
CA TRP A 29 1.97 -0.39 -7.51
C TRP A 29 2.79 0.71 -8.20
N LYS A 30 4.02 0.42 -8.66
CA LYS A 30 4.84 1.32 -9.48
C LYS A 30 4.09 1.79 -10.72
N TYR A 31 3.43 0.87 -11.40
CA TYR A 31 2.72 1.15 -12.64
C TYR A 31 1.35 1.81 -12.39
N SER A 32 0.75 1.57 -11.22
CA SER A 32 -0.43 2.29 -10.74
C SER A 32 -0.13 3.69 -10.22
N LEU A 33 1.14 4.01 -9.93
CA LEU A 33 1.56 5.33 -9.46
C LEU A 33 1.28 6.39 -10.55
N ASN A 34 0.45 7.36 -10.19
CA ASN A 34 -0.10 8.35 -11.12
C ASN A 34 0.88 9.45 -11.55
N TYR A 35 2.05 9.53 -10.94
CA TYR A 35 2.93 10.65 -11.21
C TYR A 35 4.39 10.23 -11.19
N GLU A 36 5.18 11.03 -11.89
CA GLU A 36 6.61 11.17 -11.68
C GLU A 36 6.91 12.63 -11.36
N THR A 37 8.17 12.92 -11.03
CA THR A 37 8.62 14.29 -10.82
C THR A 37 9.71 14.66 -11.82
N GLU A 38 10.04 15.94 -11.90
CA GLU A 38 11.19 16.40 -12.69
C GLU A 38 12.53 15.82 -12.21
N TRP A 39 12.58 15.37 -10.96
CA TRP A 39 13.79 14.84 -10.32
C TRP A 39 13.82 13.32 -10.22
N MET A 40 12.65 12.67 -10.18
CA MET A 40 12.54 11.23 -9.94
C MET A 40 11.51 10.61 -10.87
N SER A 41 11.96 9.61 -11.62
CA SER A 41 11.10 8.67 -12.31
C SER A 41 10.25 7.87 -11.31
N ARG A 42 9.21 7.18 -11.80
CA ARG A 42 8.42 6.25 -10.97
C ARG A 42 9.27 5.16 -10.33
N GLN A 43 10.32 4.68 -11.00
CA GLN A 43 11.25 3.72 -10.42
C GLN A 43 11.98 4.32 -9.22
N GLN A 44 12.54 5.53 -9.38
CA GLN A 44 13.27 6.21 -8.31
C GLN A 44 12.37 6.54 -7.12
N ILE A 45 11.08 6.86 -7.35
CA ILE A 45 10.09 7.02 -6.27
C ILE A 45 9.92 5.70 -5.51
N VAL A 46 9.78 4.58 -6.21
CA VAL A 46 9.62 3.25 -5.60
C VAL A 46 10.85 2.86 -4.77
N ASP A 47 12.04 2.98 -5.36
CA ASP A 47 13.30 2.62 -4.70
C ASP A 47 13.50 3.45 -3.43
N THR A 48 13.35 4.78 -3.55
CA THR A 48 13.48 5.70 -2.41
C THR A 48 12.43 5.41 -1.33
N ALA A 49 11.21 5.06 -1.71
CA ALA A 49 10.16 4.71 -0.75
C ALA A 49 10.53 3.44 0.03
N TYR A 50 11.02 2.39 -0.63
CA TYR A 50 11.46 1.17 0.06
C TYR A 50 12.65 1.42 0.99
N GLU A 51 13.64 2.21 0.55
CA GLU A 51 14.77 2.62 1.40
C GLU A 51 14.31 3.41 2.63
N ALA A 52 13.40 4.36 2.45
CA ALA A 52 12.85 5.17 3.54
C ALA A 52 12.08 4.31 4.54
N ILE A 53 11.26 3.36 4.08
CA ILE A 53 10.53 2.44 4.96
C ILE A 53 11.51 1.55 5.74
N LEU A 54 12.56 1.02 5.11
CA LEU A 54 13.60 0.25 5.82
C LEU A 54 14.30 1.09 6.89
N GLY A 55 14.67 2.33 6.55
CA GLY A 55 15.29 3.27 7.48
C GLY A 55 14.38 3.56 8.69
N LEU A 56 13.10 3.84 8.43
CA LEU A 56 12.10 4.09 9.47
C LEU A 56 11.89 2.88 10.37
N ASN A 57 11.79 1.68 9.80
CA ASN A 57 11.64 0.43 10.55
C ASN A 57 12.83 0.18 11.50
N ARG A 58 14.06 0.42 11.02
CA ARG A 58 15.28 0.34 11.84
C ARG A 58 15.31 1.38 12.95
N LEU A 59 14.89 2.61 12.66
CA LEU A 59 14.80 3.66 13.67
C LEU A 59 13.76 3.30 14.74
N LYS A 60 12.59 2.80 14.35
CA LYS A 60 11.55 2.33 15.29
C LYS A 60 12.10 1.25 16.23
N ALA A 61 12.86 0.28 15.71
CA ALA A 61 13.50 -0.74 16.53
C ALA A 61 14.57 -0.16 17.48
N LYS A 62 15.44 0.73 16.95
CA LYS A 62 16.52 1.36 17.72
C LYS A 62 15.99 2.13 18.94
N TYR A 63 14.85 2.80 18.79
CA TYR A 63 14.23 3.58 19.86
C TYR A 63 13.15 2.82 20.63
N GLY A 64 12.99 1.51 20.41
CA GLY A 64 12.07 0.66 21.16
C GLY A 64 10.59 0.88 20.87
N LEU A 65 10.25 1.56 19.77
CA LEU A 65 8.86 1.73 19.31
C LEU A 65 8.26 0.40 18.83
N ILE A 66 9.10 -0.49 18.31
CA ILE A 66 8.75 -1.86 17.92
C ILE A 66 9.79 -2.84 18.46
N SER A 67 9.41 -4.10 18.66
CA SER A 67 10.36 -5.14 19.05
C SER A 67 11.32 -5.45 17.89
N LYS A 68 12.51 -5.97 18.23
CA LYS A 68 13.50 -6.40 17.24
C LYS A 68 12.94 -7.45 16.29
N GLN A 69 12.12 -8.38 16.80
CA GLN A 69 11.49 -9.43 16.02
C GLN A 69 10.49 -8.86 15.01
N ILE A 70 9.67 -7.88 15.41
CA ILE A 70 8.74 -7.19 14.50
C ILE A 70 9.54 -6.44 13.42
N ALA A 71 10.61 -5.76 13.80
CA ALA A 71 11.46 -5.04 12.86
C ALA A 71 12.12 -5.98 11.84
N GLU A 72 12.68 -7.12 12.27
CA GLU A 72 13.31 -8.10 11.39
C GLU A 72 12.30 -8.70 10.40
N ALA A 73 11.10 -9.06 10.87
CA ALA A 73 10.01 -9.52 10.00
C ALA A 73 9.59 -8.44 8.99
N GLY A 74 9.50 -7.19 9.43
CA GLY A 74 9.24 -6.03 8.56
C GLY A 74 10.32 -5.88 7.49
N GLU A 75 11.60 -5.91 7.85
CA GLU A 75 12.71 -5.81 6.90
C GLU A 75 12.70 -6.94 5.86
N GLN A 76 12.47 -8.18 6.29
CA GLN A 76 12.37 -9.33 5.37
C GLN A 76 11.25 -9.13 4.36
N ARG A 77 10.07 -8.70 4.83
CA ARG A 77 8.93 -8.42 3.96
C ARG A 77 9.22 -7.29 2.98
N ILE A 78 9.81 -6.19 3.45
CA ILE A 78 10.13 -5.03 2.61
C ILE A 78 11.12 -5.42 1.51
N LYS A 79 12.16 -6.18 1.85
CA LYS A 79 13.14 -6.70 0.87
C LYS A 79 12.47 -7.62 -0.14
N ALA A 80 11.66 -8.59 0.32
CA ALA A 80 10.93 -9.48 -0.57
C ALA A 80 9.98 -8.72 -1.51
N ALA A 81 9.31 -7.67 -1.04
CA ALA A 81 8.46 -6.83 -1.87
C ALA A 81 9.26 -6.05 -2.92
N SER A 82 10.44 -5.52 -2.55
CA SER A 82 11.34 -4.85 -3.49
C SER A 82 11.91 -5.81 -4.54
N GLU A 83 12.30 -7.02 -4.16
CA GLU A 83 12.79 -8.05 -5.08
C GLU A 83 11.68 -8.51 -6.04
N MET A 84 10.46 -8.70 -5.53
CA MET A 84 9.29 -9.03 -6.34
C MET A 84 8.97 -7.94 -7.36
N MET A 85 9.14 -6.67 -6.99
CA MET A 85 8.98 -5.54 -7.90
C MET A 85 9.92 -5.66 -9.10
N ASN A 86 11.22 -5.88 -8.85
CA ASN A 86 12.23 -6.02 -9.90
C ASN A 86 11.94 -7.22 -10.79
N ARG A 87 11.52 -8.36 -10.21
CA ARG A 87 11.14 -9.55 -10.97
C ARG A 87 9.96 -9.30 -11.90
N ILE A 88 8.96 -8.53 -11.46
CA ILE A 88 7.83 -8.13 -12.30
C ILE A 88 8.32 -7.26 -13.46
N ASP A 89 9.29 -6.38 -13.22
CA ASP A 89 9.86 -5.51 -14.25
C ASP A 89 10.62 -6.31 -15.33
N ASP A 90 11.40 -7.31 -14.92
CA ASP A 90 12.10 -8.22 -15.82
C ASP A 90 11.11 -8.98 -16.72
N ILE A 91 10.01 -9.48 -16.14
CA ILE A 91 8.95 -10.18 -16.89
C ILE A 91 8.28 -9.26 -17.90
N LEU A 92 8.01 -8.01 -17.51
CA LEU A 92 7.42 -7.01 -18.41
C LEU A 92 8.38 -6.65 -19.55
N ALA A 93 9.67 -6.53 -19.27
CA ALA A 93 10.69 -6.30 -20.29
C ALA A 93 10.84 -7.47 -21.27
N GLY A 94 10.63 -8.71 -20.80
CA GLY A 94 10.68 -9.93 -21.61
C GLY A 94 9.49 -10.16 -22.55
N GLY A 95 8.40 -9.39 -22.42
CA GLY A 95 7.27 -9.40 -23.37
C GLY A 95 6.27 -10.56 -23.24
N ASN A 96 6.54 -11.59 -22.44
CA ASN A 96 5.64 -12.74 -22.20
C ASN A 96 4.85 -12.65 -20.87
N TYR A 97 4.50 -11.44 -20.45
CA TYR A 97 3.97 -11.19 -19.11
C TYR A 97 2.62 -11.86 -18.83
N GLN A 98 1.79 -12.10 -19.85
CA GLN A 98 0.45 -12.70 -19.68
C GLN A 98 0.52 -14.14 -19.17
N ALA A 99 1.54 -14.90 -19.55
CA ALA A 99 1.75 -16.26 -19.08
C ALA A 99 2.50 -16.31 -17.74
N GLU A 100 3.44 -15.38 -17.51
CA GLU A 100 4.36 -15.45 -16.38
C GLU A 100 3.84 -14.80 -15.10
N LEU A 101 3.10 -13.68 -15.19
CA LEU A 101 2.57 -12.97 -14.02
C LEU A 101 1.63 -13.81 -13.14
N PRO A 102 0.73 -14.66 -13.68
CA PRO A 102 -0.12 -15.51 -12.85
C PRO A 102 0.67 -16.44 -11.91
N HIS A 103 1.86 -16.88 -12.32
CA HIS A 103 2.71 -17.74 -11.49
C HIS A 103 3.27 -17.02 -10.25
N LEU A 104 3.33 -15.69 -10.27
CA LEU A 104 3.80 -14.90 -9.12
C LEU A 104 2.72 -14.68 -8.06
N LYS A 105 1.44 -14.91 -8.37
CA LYS A 105 0.31 -14.55 -7.49
C LYS A 105 0.45 -15.15 -6.09
N ALA A 106 0.79 -16.43 -6.00
CA ALA A 106 0.93 -17.12 -4.71
C ALA A 106 2.08 -16.55 -3.86
N GLU A 107 3.16 -16.11 -4.50
CA GLU A 107 4.30 -15.50 -3.83
C GLU A 107 3.98 -14.07 -3.37
N VAL A 108 3.31 -13.29 -4.23
CA VAL A 108 2.80 -11.95 -3.90
C VAL A 108 1.83 -12.01 -2.71
N ASP A 109 0.91 -12.97 -2.69
CA ASP A 109 -0.03 -13.14 -1.58
C ASP A 109 0.69 -13.45 -0.28
N ARG A 110 1.74 -14.29 -0.33
CA ARG A 110 2.58 -14.61 0.81
C ARG A 110 3.28 -13.35 1.36
N ILE A 111 3.86 -12.52 0.48
CA ILE A 111 4.52 -11.26 0.85
C ILE A 111 3.51 -10.28 1.49
N ASN A 112 2.27 -10.27 1.02
CA ASN A 112 1.21 -9.40 1.55
C ASN A 112 0.63 -9.88 2.89
N MET A 113 0.73 -11.18 3.20
CA MET A 113 0.21 -11.76 4.44
C MET A 113 1.10 -11.53 5.67
N PHE A 114 2.35 -11.08 5.51
CA PHE A 114 3.22 -10.82 6.66
C PHE A 114 2.63 -9.73 7.57
N PRO A 115 2.68 -9.92 8.91
CA PRO A 115 2.18 -8.93 9.85
C PRO A 115 2.99 -7.63 9.72
N VAL A 116 2.28 -6.51 9.73
CA VAL A 116 2.86 -5.20 9.52
C VAL A 116 2.50 -4.32 10.71
N SER A 117 3.51 -3.79 11.43
CA SER A 117 3.30 -2.80 12.49
C SER A 117 2.44 -1.63 12.00
N GLU A 118 2.65 -1.21 10.75
CA GLU A 118 1.91 -0.13 10.10
C GLU A 118 0.41 -0.41 10.03
N LYS A 119 -0.04 -1.67 9.85
CA LYS A 119 -1.48 -1.99 9.85
C LYS A 119 -2.09 -1.75 11.23
N THR A 120 -1.41 -2.18 12.30
CA THR A 120 -1.86 -1.94 13.67
C THR A 120 -1.82 -0.45 14.02
N GLU A 121 -0.88 0.33 13.48
CA GLU A 121 -0.81 1.79 13.65
C GLU A 121 -1.96 2.53 12.95
N LEU A 122 -2.51 1.96 11.87
CA LEU A 122 -3.66 2.50 11.13
C LEU A 122 -5.01 2.09 11.72
N GLU A 123 -5.03 1.12 12.63
CA GLU A 123 -6.24 0.75 13.36
C GLU A 123 -6.62 1.88 14.33
N LEU A 124 -7.76 2.51 14.07
CA LEU A 124 -8.32 3.45 15.01
C LEU A 124 -8.74 2.70 16.29
N PRO A 125 -8.54 3.28 17.49
CA PRO A 125 -9.07 2.73 18.73
C PRO A 125 -10.58 2.98 18.79
N ILE A 126 -11.33 2.41 17.84
CA ILE A 126 -12.77 2.40 17.85
C ILE A 126 -13.20 1.47 18.99
N GLY A 127 -13.50 2.08 20.14
CA GLY A 127 -14.21 1.38 21.21
C GLY A 127 -15.53 0.82 20.69
N LEU A 128 -16.10 -0.14 21.41
CA LEU A 128 -17.41 -0.70 21.06
C LEU A 128 -18.41 0.45 20.85
N ILE A 129 -18.87 0.61 19.61
CA ILE A 129 -19.99 1.50 19.28
C ILE A 129 -21.10 1.14 20.27
N LYS A 130 -21.49 2.08 21.15
CA LYS A 130 -22.59 1.88 22.10
C LYS A 130 -23.90 1.82 21.32
N LEU A 131 -24.13 0.71 20.62
CA LEU A 131 -25.45 0.35 20.13
C LEU A 131 -26.35 0.33 21.37
N LYS A 132 -27.40 1.15 21.36
CA LYS A 132 -28.41 1.21 22.42
C LYS A 132 -29.61 0.35 21.98
N PRO A 133 -29.55 -0.99 22.05
CA PRO A 133 -30.61 -1.87 21.55
C PRO A 133 -31.94 -1.65 22.26
N TRP A 134 -31.90 -1.06 23.45
CA TRP A 134 -33.07 -0.69 24.23
C TRP A 134 -33.97 0.33 23.55
N ARG A 135 -33.44 1.25 22.75
CA ARG A 135 -34.25 2.30 22.07
C ARG A 135 -35.21 1.74 21.00
N PRO A 136 -34.77 0.91 20.03
CA PRO A 136 -35.68 0.31 19.07
C PRO A 136 -36.67 -0.67 19.74
N LEU A 137 -36.21 -1.44 20.73
CA LEU A 137 -37.08 -2.30 21.55
C LEU A 137 -38.19 -1.51 22.25
N TRP A 138 -37.87 -0.34 22.82
CA TRP A 138 -38.86 0.52 23.47
C TRP A 138 -39.85 1.15 22.48
N SER A 139 -39.39 1.55 21.28
CA SER A 139 -40.29 2.06 20.24
C SER A 139 -41.25 0.99 19.70
N LEU A 140 -40.80 -0.26 19.60
CA LEU A 140 -41.63 -1.40 19.20
C LEU A 140 -42.70 -1.72 20.25
N VAL A 141 -42.35 -1.62 21.54
CA VAL A 141 -43.29 -1.89 22.65
C VAL A 141 -44.31 -0.74 22.82
N THR A 142 -43.94 0.50 22.52
CA THR A 142 -44.79 1.67 22.80
C THR A 142 -45.49 2.27 21.58
N GLY A 143 -45.20 1.77 20.37
CA GLY A 143 -45.83 2.23 19.13
C GLY A 143 -45.53 3.69 18.77
N ARG A 144 -44.60 4.33 19.48
CA ARG A 144 -44.13 5.69 19.21
C ARG A 144 -42.78 5.61 18.51
N TRP A 145 -42.83 5.88 17.21
CA TRP A 145 -41.66 6.21 16.40
C TRP A 145 -41.17 7.62 16.72
#